data_AF-A0A531NA02-F1
#
_entry.id   AF-A0A531NA02-F1
#
_cell.length_a   1.000
_cell.length_b   1.000
_cell.length_c   1.000
_cell.angle_alpha   90.00
_cell.angle_beta   90.00
_cell.angle_gamma   90.00
#
_symmetry.space_group_name_H-M   'P 1'
#
loop_
_entity.id
_entity.type
_entity.pdbx_description
1 polymer ?
#
loop_
_entity_poly.entity_id
_entity_poly.type
_entity_poly.pdbx_seq_one_letter_code
_entity_poly.pdbx_strand_id
1 'polypeptide(L)'
;MSRLENFISRMTAQRDILDHVCAEVAKMEGLVLELGLGNGRTFHHLRERLPGRRIVVFDREVGAHASSIPDAENLVLGEIRETGRKFIGIEAALVHADIGTGYDDRDAVT
;
A
#
# COMPACT_ATOMS: atom_id res chain seq x y z
N MET A 1 -25.09 0.13 -5.59
CA MET A 1 -23.97 0.37 -6.54
C MET A 1 -23.49 -0.96 -7.08
N SER A 2 -23.12 -1.01 -8.35
CA SER A 2 -22.48 -2.17 -8.97
C SER A 2 -21.05 -2.37 -8.44
N ARG A 3 -20.46 -3.55 -8.69
CA ARG A 3 -19.04 -3.80 -8.35
C ARG A 3 -18.09 -2.83 -9.06
N LEU A 4 -18.43 -2.41 -10.28
CA LEU A 4 -17.64 -1.44 -11.04
C LEU A 4 -17.69 -0.05 -10.39
N GLU A 5 -18.88 0.41 -9.99
CA GLU A 5 -19.04 1.70 -9.29
C GLU A 5 -18.27 1.72 -7.96
N ASN A 6 -18.36 0.64 -7.18
CA ASN A 6 -17.61 0.52 -5.93
C ASN A 6 -16.09 0.51 -6.18
N PHE A 7 -15.62 -0.17 -7.23
CA PHE A 7 -14.21 -0.17 -7.61
C PHE A 7 -13.73 1.24 -7.99
N ILE A 8 -14.48 1.95 -8.84
CA ILE A 8 -14.16 3.33 -9.23
C ILE A 8 -14.11 4.23 -8.00
N SER A 9 -15.15 4.16 -7.15
CA SER A 9 -15.23 4.96 -5.92
C SER A 9 -14.02 4.74 -5.01
N ARG A 10 -13.61 3.47 -4.81
CA ARG A 10 -12.42 3.14 -4.02
C ARG A 10 -11.13 3.69 -4.62
N MET A 11 -10.91 3.50 -5.93
CA MET A 11 -9.70 4.00 -6.60
C MET A 11 -9.62 5.53 -6.57
N THR A 12 -10.75 6.22 -6.78
CA THR A 12 -10.81 7.68 -6.68
C THR A 12 -10.52 8.16 -5.26
N ALA A 13 -11.14 7.54 -4.25
CA ALA A 13 -10.89 7.89 -2.86
C ALA A 13 -9.43 7.68 -2.45
N GLN A 14 -8.82 6.55 -2.84
CA GLN A 14 -7.40 6.29 -2.56
C GLN A 14 -6.49 7.34 -3.19
N ARG A 15 -6.66 7.64 -4.48
CA ARG A 15 -5.87 8.67 -5.17
C ARG A 15 -5.99 10.01 -4.46
N ASP A 16 -7.22 10.45 -4.16
CA ASP A 16 -7.46 11.78 -3.60
C ASP A 16 -6.91 11.90 -2.17
N ILE A 17 -7.06 10.85 -1.37
CA ILE A 17 -6.49 10.79 -0.01
C ILE A 17 -4.96 10.79 -0.09
N LEU A 18 -4.36 9.93 -0.94
CA LEU A 18 -2.91 9.86 -1.08
C LEU A 18 -2.33 11.19 -1.58
N ASP A 19 -2.96 11.82 -2.57
CA ASP A 19 -2.53 13.13 -3.07
C ASP A 19 -2.57 14.20 -1.98
N HIS A 20 -3.57 14.15 -1.10
CA HIS A 20 -3.67 15.06 0.03
C HIS A 20 -2.59 14.80 1.10
N VAL A 21 -2.43 13.55 1.55
CA VAL A 21 -1.54 13.24 2.69
C VAL A 21 -0.06 13.21 2.30
N CYS A 22 0.27 12.86 1.05
CA CYS A 22 1.68 12.79 0.61
C CYS A 22 2.39 14.13 0.73
N ALA A 23 1.68 15.25 0.57
CA ALA A 23 2.26 16.59 0.72
C ALA A 23 2.80 16.84 2.14
N GLU A 24 2.13 16.32 3.18
CA GLU A 24 2.59 16.43 4.56
C GLU A 24 3.61 15.33 4.91
N VAL A 25 3.39 14.10 4.44
CA VAL A 25 4.31 12.97 4.62
C VAL A 25 5.70 13.27 4.03
N ALA A 26 5.77 14.04 2.94
CA ALA A 26 7.03 14.47 2.35
C ALA A 26 7.95 15.23 3.33
N LYS A 27 7.35 15.91 4.33
CA LYS A 27 8.06 16.69 5.36
C LYS A 27 8.41 15.87 6.61
N MET A 28 7.91 14.63 6.71
CA MET A 28 8.13 13.75 7.85
C MET A 28 9.38 12.89 7.65
N GLU A 29 9.99 12.45 8.74
CA GLU A 29 11.01 11.39 8.74
C GLU A 29 10.36 10.00 8.71
N GLY A 30 11.14 8.96 8.36
CA GLY A 30 10.66 7.57 8.32
C GLY A 30 10.29 7.05 6.92
N LEU A 31 10.13 5.75 6.75
CA LEU A 31 9.75 5.15 5.46
C LEU A 31 8.23 5.07 5.29
N VAL A 32 7.77 4.65 4.11
CA VAL A 32 6.36 4.33 3.86
C VAL A 32 6.17 2.82 3.86
N LEU A 33 5.09 2.35 4.49
CA LEU A 33 4.65 0.96 4.40
C LEU A 33 3.42 0.87 3.48
N GLU A 34 3.48 0.01 2.47
CA GLU A 34 2.34 -0.34 1.60
C GLU A 34 1.90 -1.77 1.92
N LEU A 35 0.69 -1.93 2.45
CA LEU A 35 0.13 -3.24 2.80
C LEU A 35 -0.81 -3.69 1.69
N GLY A 36 -0.41 -4.72 0.95
CA GLY A 36 -1.06 -5.21 -0.27
C GLY A 36 -0.48 -4.54 -1.51
N LEU A 37 0.32 -5.27 -2.27
CA LEU A 37 0.84 -4.81 -3.57
C LEU A 37 -0.25 -4.96 -4.64
N GLY A 38 -0.88 -6.13 -4.71
CA GLY A 38 -1.84 -6.47 -5.77
C GLY A 38 -1.27 -6.18 -7.16
N ASN A 39 -1.99 -5.37 -7.96
CA ASN A 39 -1.50 -4.94 -9.28
C ASN A 39 -0.39 -3.87 -9.21
N GLY A 40 -0.21 -3.21 -8.07
CA GLY A 40 0.84 -2.21 -7.82
C GLY A 40 0.45 -0.75 -8.13
N ARG A 41 -0.83 -0.44 -8.35
CA ARG A 41 -1.28 0.90 -8.75
C ARG A 41 -1.00 1.97 -7.68
N THR A 42 -1.37 1.71 -6.44
CA THR A 42 -1.15 2.62 -5.30
C THR A 42 0.33 2.73 -4.96
N PHE A 43 1.07 1.62 -4.98
CA PHE A 43 2.54 1.63 -4.88
C PHE A 43 3.20 2.53 -5.94
N HIS A 44 2.81 2.38 -7.21
CA HIS A 44 3.35 3.21 -8.29
C HIS A 44 3.00 4.70 -8.08
N HIS A 45 1.76 4.98 -7.67
CA HIS A 45 1.31 6.34 -7.35
C HIS A 45 2.10 6.96 -6.19
N LEU A 46 2.34 6.20 -5.12
CA LEU A 46 3.17 6.62 -3.98
C LEU A 46 4.60 6.96 -4.41
N ARG A 47 5.21 6.16 -5.30
CA ARG A 47 6.55 6.45 -5.84
C ARG A 47 6.61 7.77 -6.60
N GLU A 48 5.56 8.10 -7.35
CA GLU A 48 5.48 9.37 -8.07
C GLU A 48 5.28 10.57 -7.12
N ARG A 49 4.48 10.39 -6.06
CA ARG A 49 4.17 11.47 -5.09
C ARG A 49 5.26 11.69 -4.03
N LEU A 50 6.05 10.67 -3.74
CA LEU A 50 7.13 10.71 -2.74
C LEU A 50 8.46 10.29 -3.38
N PRO A 51 8.99 11.07 -4.35
CA PRO A 51 10.20 10.70 -5.07
C PRO A 51 11.38 10.53 -4.10
N GLY A 52 12.06 9.39 -4.21
CA GLY A 52 13.22 9.05 -3.37
C GLY A 52 12.89 8.54 -1.96
N ARG A 53 11.61 8.53 -1.55
CA ARG A 53 11.20 7.92 -0.28
C ARG A 53 11.26 6.40 -0.41
N ARG A 54 11.90 5.73 0.56
CA ARG A 54 11.84 4.27 0.67
C ARG A 54 10.41 3.83 0.98
N ILE A 55 9.87 2.95 0.15
CA ILE A 55 8.55 2.33 0.34
C ILE A 55 8.77 0.84 0.48
N VAL A 56 8.38 0.26 1.62
CA VAL A 56 8.41 -1.19 1.84
C VAL A 56 7.01 -1.74 1.63
N VAL A 57 6.89 -2.70 0.73
CA VAL A 57 5.62 -3.28 0.31
C VAL A 57 5.48 -4.69 0.84
N PHE A 58 4.31 -5.01 1.36
CA PHE A 58 3.96 -6.33 1.85
C PHE A 58 2.91 -6.96 0.96
N ASP A 59 3.11 -8.22 0.61
CA ASP A 59 2.08 -9.03 -0.04
C ASP A 59 2.31 -10.51 0.27
N ARG A 60 1.32 -11.35 0.01
CA ARG A 60 1.46 -12.82 0.04
C ARG A 60 2.19 -13.31 -1.19
N GLU A 61 1.97 -12.66 -2.34
CA GLU A 61 2.55 -13.03 -3.63
C GLU A 61 2.74 -11.83 -4.56
N VAL A 62 3.56 -11.99 -5.59
CA VAL A 62 3.79 -10.94 -6.59
C VAL A 62 2.86 -11.13 -7.76
N GLY A 63 1.79 -10.32 -7.81
CA GLY A 63 0.85 -10.23 -8.94
C GLY A 63 0.90 -8.89 -9.70
N ALA A 64 1.93 -8.07 -9.44
CA ALA A 64 1.98 -6.70 -9.92
C ALA A 64 2.35 -6.58 -11.40
N HIS A 65 1.97 -5.46 -12.00
CA HIS A 65 2.52 -5.06 -13.29
C HIS A 65 4.05 -4.89 -13.18
N ALA A 66 4.79 -5.22 -14.24
CA ALA A 66 6.26 -5.22 -14.22
C ALA A 66 6.87 -3.87 -13.81
N SER A 67 6.23 -2.75 -14.16
CA SER A 67 6.68 -1.40 -13.75
C SER A 67 6.42 -1.08 -12.27
N SER A 68 5.67 -1.92 -11.57
CA SER A 68 5.19 -1.71 -10.20
C SER A 68 5.70 -2.79 -9.25
N ILE A 69 6.73 -3.54 -9.64
CA ILE A 69 7.43 -4.48 -8.75
C ILE A 69 8.48 -3.68 -7.96
N PRO A 70 8.46 -3.69 -6.62
CA PRO A 70 9.49 -3.06 -5.80
C PRO A 70 10.83 -3.80 -5.91
N ASP A 71 11.93 -3.13 -5.59
CA ASP A 71 13.21 -3.80 -5.41
C ASP A 71 13.12 -4.87 -4.32
N ALA A 72 13.88 -5.95 -4.44
CA ALA A 72 13.74 -7.14 -3.59
C ALA A 72 13.90 -6.82 -2.08
N GLU A 73 14.75 -5.86 -1.73
CA GLU A 73 14.97 -5.41 -0.34
C GLU A 73 13.80 -4.60 0.26
N ASN A 74 12.87 -4.19 -0.59
CA ASN A 74 11.70 -3.40 -0.27
C ASN A 74 10.40 -4.18 -0.48
N LEU A 75 10.49 -5.47 -0.85
CA LEU A 75 9.36 -6.37 -0.97
C LEU A 75 9.42 -7.43 0.14
N VAL A 76 8.37 -7.50 0.94
CA VAL A 76 8.24 -8.45 2.04
C VAL A 76 7.11 -9.42 1.71
N LEU A 77 7.47 -10.66 1.39
CA LEU A 77 6.51 -11.71 1.08
C LEU A 77 6.12 -12.52 2.33
N GLY A 78 4.82 -12.79 2.48
CA GLY A 78 4.24 -13.63 3.52
C GLY A 78 3.07 -12.98 4.24
N GLU A 79 2.53 -13.67 5.26
CA GLU A 79 1.43 -13.13 6.06
C GLU A 79 1.87 -11.90 6.86
N ILE A 80 1.22 -10.75 6.67
CA ILE A 80 1.57 -9.49 7.34
C ILE A 80 1.57 -9.59 8.87
N ARG A 81 0.69 -10.44 9.43
CA ARG A 81 0.62 -10.72 10.87
C ARG A 81 1.94 -11.29 11.43
N GLU A 82 2.69 -11.99 10.58
CA GLU A 82 3.99 -12.56 10.92
C GLU A 82 5.13 -11.63 10.49
N THR A 83 5.11 -11.19 9.23
CA THR A 83 6.22 -10.44 8.61
C THR A 83 6.30 -9.00 9.10
N GLY A 84 5.17 -8.37 9.38
CA GLY A 84 5.07 -6.99 9.88
C GLY A 84 5.65 -6.80 11.28
N ARG A 85 5.82 -7.89 12.05
CA ARG A 85 6.41 -7.82 13.41
C ARG A 85 7.83 -7.22 13.41
N LYS A 86 8.58 -7.39 12.32
CA LYS A 86 9.93 -6.82 12.15
C LYS A 86 9.93 -5.29 11.98
N PHE A 87 8.76 -4.70 11.73
CA PHE A 87 8.56 -3.29 11.43
C PHE A 87 7.86 -2.55 12.58
N ILE A 88 7.69 -3.20 13.74
CA ILE A 88 7.17 -2.54 14.94
C ILE A 88 8.18 -1.52 15.47
N GLY A 89 7.71 -0.31 15.76
CA GLY A 89 8.54 0.74 16.37
C GLY A 89 9.49 1.47 15.40
N ILE A 90 9.38 1.24 14.09
CA ILE A 90 10.25 1.89 13.10
C ILE A 90 9.88 3.35 12.80
N GLU A 91 8.81 3.87 13.42
CA GLU A 91 8.30 5.23 13.21
C GLU A 91 8.09 5.55 11.72
N ALA A 92 7.29 4.73 11.03
CA ALA A 92 6.95 4.94 9.63
C ALA A 92 6.23 6.30 9.43
N ALA A 93 6.59 7.01 8.36
CA ALA A 93 5.97 8.29 7.99
C ALA A 93 4.51 8.11 7.53
N LEU A 94 4.23 6.97 6.88
CA LEU A 94 2.91 6.61 6.38
C LEU A 94 2.77 5.09 6.35
N VAL A 95 1.57 4.61 6.69
CA VAL A 95 1.12 3.26 6.41
C VAL A 95 -0.13 3.37 5.55
N HIS A 96 -0.08 2.86 4.32
CA HIS A 96 -1.24 2.70 3.46
C HIS A 96 -1.60 1.22 3.38
N ALA A 97 -2.89 0.91 3.48
CA ALA A 97 -3.38 -0.46 3.50
C ALA A 97 -4.61 -0.61 2.60
N ASP A 98 -4.48 -1.45 1.57
CA ASP A 98 -5.58 -1.88 0.69
C ASP A 98 -5.56 -3.40 0.57
N ILE A 99 -5.80 -4.05 1.70
CA ILE A 99 -5.79 -5.52 1.83
C ILE A 99 -7.19 -6.14 1.73
N GLY A 100 -8.20 -5.34 1.39
CA GLY A 100 -9.58 -5.79 1.26
C GLY A 100 -9.76 -6.75 0.09
N THR A 101 -10.47 -7.85 0.34
CA THR A 101 -10.79 -8.87 -0.66
C THR A 101 -12.07 -8.54 -1.43
N GLY A 102 -12.87 -7.59 -0.93
CA GLY A 102 -14.17 -7.23 -1.48
C GLY A 102 -15.27 -8.25 -1.15
N TYR A 103 -15.03 -9.07 -0.11
CA TYR A 103 -15.98 -10.01 0.47
C TYR A 103 -16.15 -9.64 1.95
N ASP A 104 -17.32 -9.11 2.30
CA ASP A 104 -17.58 -8.53 3.62
C ASP A 104 -17.30 -9.52 4.77
N ASP A 105 -17.59 -10.81 4.57
CA ASP A 105 -17.38 -11.87 5.55
C ASP A 105 -15.89 -12.15 5.82
N ARG A 106 -15.04 -11.99 4.81
CA ARG A 106 -13.58 -12.19 4.92
C ARG A 106 -12.88 -10.95 5.42
N ASP A 107 -13.33 -9.79 4.96
CA ASP A 107 -12.74 -8.50 5.30
C ASP A 107 -13.01 -8.14 6.77
N ALA A 108 -14.13 -8.62 7.35
CA ALA A 108 -14.43 -8.42 8.77
C ALA A 108 -13.48 -9.15 9.75
N VAL A 109 -12.68 -10.11 9.26
CA VAL A 109 -11.80 -10.98 10.07
C VAL A 109 -10.31 -10.72 9.76
N THR A 110 -10.03 -9.84 8.79
CA THR A 110 -8.68 -9.51 8.30
C THR A 110 -8.03 -8.44 9.16
#